data_AF-A0A9W9P8Q5-F1
#
_entry.id   AF-A0A9W9P8Q5-F1
#
_cell.length_a   1.000
_cell.length_b   1.000
_cell.length_c   1.000
_cell.angle_alpha   90.00
_cell.angle_beta   90.00
_cell.angle_gamma   90.00
#
_symmetry.space_group_name_H-M   'P 1'
#
loop_
_entity.id
_entity.type
_entity.pdbx_description
1 polymer ?
#
loop_
_entity_poly.entity_id
_entity_poly.type
_entity_poly.pdbx_seq_one_letter_code
_entity_poly.pdbx_strand_id
1 'polypeptide(L)'
;MEADFEYCCTPLEPLDHGLRTQSLFARCIISSAKTFGHIISACLYWVCIFIWLGFGSHCSWSSRWQLYMNDATSALMVLVFALDATLEKKLRRLSQDDLTNQTEVISPPKENFLQVAIFYYADIIGTLVGIVFLVLVIITWVAVGPVFHFNNNWWLLIGTYAGLVGLFDSFVLRNIQGKVHQYISSQTQFVEKGDVGLFTGLSMAIPSASRAKRPSLSQRVSRRMDAVSSHLFMVIAGFLLTIGCLVASSAMKWSLTGQLISNVPPSIIETFFMLILISGQNDAEASARIDLTNIYYRRQRLLSFTQHASEFCEDQELSNDAAVTAQ
;
A
#
# COMPACT_ATOMS: atom_id res chain seq x y z
N MET A 1 -29.04 60.19 46.27
CA MET A 1 -29.24 58.90 46.96
C MET A 1 -28.63 57.86 46.05
N GLU A 2 -27.35 57.60 46.29
CA GLU A 2 -26.45 56.83 45.44
C GLU A 2 -26.86 55.35 45.34
N ALA A 3 -26.54 54.80 44.17
CA ALA A 3 -26.75 53.43 43.78
C ALA A 3 -25.50 52.61 44.16
N ASP A 4 -25.68 51.56 44.97
CA ASP A 4 -24.66 50.54 45.19
C ASP A 4 -24.93 49.36 44.26
N PHE A 5 -23.97 49.14 43.36
CA PHE A 5 -23.92 48.09 42.35
C PHE A 5 -22.81 47.12 42.79
N GLU A 6 -23.16 46.10 43.57
CA GLU A 6 -22.22 45.07 44.01
C GLU A 6 -22.64 43.70 43.42
N TYR A 7 -22.10 43.38 42.25
CA TYR A 7 -22.20 42.05 41.65
C TYR A 7 -21.20 41.11 42.32
N CYS A 8 -21.71 40.21 43.16
CA CYS A 8 -20.97 39.09 43.72
C CYS A 8 -20.71 38.04 42.64
N CYS A 9 -19.43 37.73 42.41
CA CYS A 9 -18.95 36.65 41.56
C CYS A 9 -19.38 35.28 42.11
N THR A 10 -20.39 34.65 41.50
CA THR A 10 -20.57 33.21 41.57
C THR A 10 -19.68 32.53 40.52
N PRO A 11 -18.88 31.51 40.86
CA PRO A 11 -18.11 30.77 39.87
C PRO A 11 -19.07 29.98 38.98
N LEU A 12 -19.00 30.20 37.67
CA LEU A 12 -19.69 29.39 36.67
C LEU A 12 -19.17 27.95 36.74
N GLU A 13 -20.07 27.05 37.13
CA GLU A 13 -19.89 25.61 37.07
C GLU A 13 -19.67 25.21 35.60
N PRO A 14 -18.56 24.49 35.26
CA PRO A 14 -18.32 24.07 33.89
C PRO A 14 -19.40 23.07 33.47
N LEU A 15 -20.08 23.40 32.38
CA LEU A 15 -21.10 22.58 31.73
C LEU A 15 -20.49 21.23 31.32
N ASP A 16 -20.74 20.19 32.12
CA ASP A 16 -20.30 18.81 31.87
C ASP A 16 -21.12 18.20 30.72
N HIS A 17 -20.79 18.61 29.50
CA HIS A 17 -21.33 18.07 28.26
C HIS A 17 -20.34 17.07 27.65
N GLY A 18 -20.38 15.82 28.14
CA GLY A 18 -19.59 14.77 27.50
C GLY A 18 -19.71 13.33 27.98
N LEU A 19 -20.46 13.02 29.04
CA LEU A 19 -20.45 11.68 29.64
C LEU A 19 -21.71 10.81 29.40
N ARG A 20 -22.69 11.28 28.61
CA ARG A 20 -23.96 10.55 28.43
C ARG A 20 -24.25 9.99 27.04
N THR A 21 -23.28 9.93 26.13
CA THR A 21 -23.42 9.13 24.90
C THR A 21 -22.08 8.70 24.30
N GLN A 22 -21.17 8.13 25.11
CA GLN A 22 -20.03 7.42 24.52
C GLN A 22 -20.52 6.08 23.98
N SER A 23 -20.61 5.97 22.65
CA SER A 23 -20.82 4.70 21.97
C SER A 23 -19.73 3.71 22.40
N LEU A 24 -20.06 2.41 22.47
CA LEU A 24 -19.09 1.34 22.73
C LEU A 24 -17.86 1.42 21.79
N PHE A 25 -18.07 2.00 20.61
CA PHE A 25 -17.05 2.30 19.63
C PHE A 25 -16.03 3.34 20.11
N ALA A 26 -16.46 4.45 20.74
CA ALA A 26 -15.56 5.45 21.29
C ALA A 26 -14.70 4.88 22.44
N ARG A 27 -15.28 4.01 23.28
CA ARG A 27 -14.55 3.31 24.35
C ARG A 27 -13.56 2.29 23.79
N CYS A 28 -13.91 1.57 22.72
CA CYS A 28 -12.98 0.70 22.02
C CYS A 28 -11.82 1.50 21.41
N ILE A 29 -12.08 2.65 20.78
CA ILE A 29 -11.04 3.50 20.20
C ILE A 29 -10.08 4.01 21.27
N ILE A 30 -10.58 4.51 22.40
CA ILE A 30 -9.75 5.03 23.49
C ILE A 30 -8.94 3.89 24.15
N SER A 31 -9.55 2.71 24.31
CA SER A 31 -8.86 1.52 24.84
C SER A 31 -7.77 1.02 23.89
N SER A 32 -8.06 0.94 22.60
CA SER A 32 -7.09 0.58 21.56
C SER A 32 -5.95 1.60 21.48
N ALA A 33 -6.25 2.90 21.53
CA ALA A 33 -5.24 3.96 21.51
C ALA A 33 -4.30 3.90 22.73
N LYS A 34 -4.82 3.59 23.93
CA LYS A 34 -3.99 3.39 25.14
C LYS A 34 -3.14 2.13 25.08
N THR A 35 -3.64 1.08 24.43
CA THR A 35 -2.93 -0.21 24.32
C THR A 35 -1.84 -0.16 23.25
N PHE A 36 -2.10 0.49 22.11
CA PHE A 36 -1.15 0.61 21.00
C PHE A 36 -0.16 1.78 21.15
N GLY A 37 -0.49 2.82 21.92
CA GLY A 37 0.40 3.97 22.16
C GLY A 37 1.47 3.77 23.23
N HIS A 38 1.54 2.60 23.87
CA HIS A 38 2.51 2.32 24.91
C HIS A 38 3.88 2.04 24.30
N ILE A 39 4.97 2.58 24.87
CA ILE A 39 6.35 2.26 24.46
C ILE A 39 6.62 0.74 24.42
N ILE A 40 5.84 -0.03 25.20
CA ILE A 40 5.84 -1.49 25.24
C ILE A 40 5.42 -2.10 23.89
N SER A 41 4.42 -1.55 23.18
CA SER A 41 4.01 -2.07 21.87
C SER A 41 5.09 -1.83 20.80
N ALA A 42 5.75 -0.67 20.84
CA ALA A 42 6.88 -0.35 19.98
C ALA A 42 8.11 -1.23 20.31
N CYS A 43 8.42 -1.43 21.59
CA CYS A 43 9.47 -2.36 22.02
C CYS A 43 9.14 -3.79 21.62
N LEU A 44 7.88 -4.22 21.75
CA LEU A 44 7.45 -5.57 21.38
C LEU A 44 7.49 -5.76 19.85
N TYR A 45 7.15 -4.74 19.07
CA TYR A 45 7.36 -4.70 17.63
C TYR A 45 8.84 -4.90 17.28
N TRP A 46 9.74 -4.11 17.88
CA TRP A 46 11.18 -4.24 17.64
C TRP A 46 11.74 -5.59 18.12
N VAL A 47 11.28 -6.11 19.26
CA VAL A 47 11.64 -7.45 19.75
C VAL A 47 11.18 -8.53 18.78
N CYS A 48 9.97 -8.42 18.23
CA CYS A 48 9.50 -9.32 17.17
C CYS A 48 10.37 -9.22 15.91
N ILE A 49 10.80 -8.01 15.51
CA ILE A 49 11.73 -7.80 14.38
C ILE A 49 13.10 -8.44 14.66
N PHE A 50 13.64 -8.35 15.89
CA PHE A 50 14.92 -8.96 16.23
C PHE A 50 14.84 -10.48 16.35
N ILE A 51 13.77 -11.02 16.93
CA ILE A 51 13.49 -12.47 16.93
C ILE A 51 13.35 -12.96 15.48
N TRP A 52 12.67 -12.18 14.64
CA TRP A 52 12.50 -12.46 13.21
C TRP A 52 13.85 -12.47 12.46
N LEU A 53 14.72 -11.49 12.66
CA LEU A 53 16.08 -11.48 12.10
C LEU A 53 16.93 -12.66 12.59
N GLY A 54 16.77 -13.05 13.86
CA GLY A 54 17.46 -14.22 14.44
C GLY A 54 17.04 -15.54 13.80
N PHE A 55 15.73 -15.73 13.59
CA PHE A 55 15.16 -16.90 12.93
C PHE A 55 15.50 -16.98 11.43
N GLY A 56 15.77 -15.85 10.77
CA GLY A 56 16.20 -15.80 9.37
C GLY A 56 17.46 -16.63 9.10
N SER A 57 18.42 -16.63 10.03
CA SER A 57 19.64 -17.45 9.92
C SER A 57 19.36 -18.96 10.01
N HIS A 58 18.42 -19.37 10.87
CA HIS A 58 18.03 -20.76 11.05
C HIS A 58 17.22 -21.30 9.85
N CYS A 59 16.56 -20.41 9.10
CA CYS A 59 15.81 -20.75 7.88
C CYS A 59 16.60 -20.51 6.58
N SER A 60 17.92 -20.32 6.65
CA SER A 60 18.83 -20.11 5.49
C SER A 60 18.43 -18.95 4.57
N TRP A 61 17.65 -17.97 5.06
CA TRP A 61 17.13 -16.85 4.26
C TRP A 61 16.40 -17.29 2.97
N SER A 62 15.75 -18.45 2.98
CA SER A 62 15.03 -18.99 1.82
C SER A 62 13.88 -18.08 1.37
N SER A 63 13.64 -17.97 0.05
CA SER A 63 12.50 -17.22 -0.51
C SER A 63 11.13 -17.70 0.04
N ARG A 64 11.03 -18.95 0.50
CA ARG A 64 9.83 -19.50 1.17
C ARG A 64 9.56 -18.85 2.54
N TRP A 65 10.59 -18.41 3.25
CA TRP A 65 10.50 -17.79 4.57
C TRP A 65 9.90 -16.38 4.53
N GLN A 66 10.23 -15.59 3.50
CA GLN A 66 9.57 -14.30 3.22
C GLN A 66 8.08 -14.47 2.89
N LEU A 67 7.69 -15.65 2.39
CA LEU A 67 6.32 -15.97 1.98
C LEU A 67 5.39 -16.38 3.12
N TYR A 68 5.92 -16.99 4.18
CA TYR A 68 5.11 -17.36 5.36
C TYR A 68 4.58 -16.14 6.14
N MET A 69 5.21 -14.97 5.98
CA MET A 69 4.76 -13.70 6.55
C MET A 69 3.76 -12.95 5.66
N ASN A 70 3.52 -13.44 4.44
CA ASN A 70 2.91 -12.64 3.40
C ASN A 70 1.37 -12.74 3.43
N ASP A 71 0.73 -11.66 3.01
CA ASP A 71 -0.71 -11.61 2.83
C ASP A 71 -1.20 -12.71 1.85
N ALA A 72 -2.46 -13.15 1.98
CA ALA A 72 -3.02 -14.21 1.16
C ALA A 72 -2.91 -13.93 -0.36
N THR A 73 -2.86 -12.66 -0.76
CA THR A 73 -2.63 -12.22 -2.14
C THR A 73 -1.32 -12.77 -2.70
N SER A 74 -0.26 -12.74 -1.90
CA SER A 74 1.07 -13.16 -2.35
C SER A 74 1.25 -14.67 -2.31
N ALA A 75 0.61 -15.35 -1.36
CA ALA A 75 0.53 -16.81 -1.38
C ALA A 75 -0.16 -17.30 -2.67
N LEU A 76 -1.25 -16.62 -3.07
CA LEU A 76 -1.95 -16.91 -4.31
C LEU A 76 -1.10 -16.62 -5.56
N MET A 77 -0.32 -15.54 -5.56
CA MET A 77 0.60 -15.23 -6.65
C MET A 77 1.65 -16.34 -6.86
N VAL A 78 2.20 -16.90 -5.78
CA VAL A 78 3.14 -18.04 -5.88
C VAL A 78 2.45 -19.29 -6.41
N LEU A 79 1.21 -19.54 -6.03
CA LEU A 79 0.45 -20.66 -6.55
C LEU A 79 0.20 -20.53 -8.06
N VAL A 80 -0.14 -19.33 -8.53
CA VAL A 80 -0.26 -19.03 -9.96
C VAL A 80 1.06 -19.27 -10.68
N PHE A 81 2.19 -18.78 -10.15
CA PHE A 81 3.50 -19.00 -10.77
C PHE A 81 3.92 -20.47 -10.79
N ALA A 82 3.61 -21.24 -9.75
CA ALA A 82 3.88 -22.68 -9.73
C ALA A 82 3.03 -23.42 -10.78
N LEU A 83 1.78 -23.02 -10.98
CA LEU A 83 0.93 -23.55 -12.05
C LEU A 83 1.47 -23.19 -13.43
N ASP A 84 1.86 -21.94 -13.66
CA ASP A 84 2.41 -21.48 -14.93
C ASP A 84 3.69 -22.24 -15.28
N ALA A 85 4.62 -22.38 -14.34
CA ALA A 85 5.85 -23.15 -14.56
C ALA A 85 5.58 -24.64 -14.86
N THR A 86 4.56 -25.23 -14.22
CA THR A 86 4.16 -26.62 -14.47
C THR A 86 3.52 -26.78 -15.84
N LEU A 87 2.65 -25.84 -16.21
CA LEU A 87 1.99 -25.79 -17.53
C LEU A 87 3.05 -25.67 -18.63
N GLU A 88 3.97 -24.72 -18.49
CA GLU A 88 5.07 -24.51 -19.44
C GLU A 88 5.91 -25.78 -19.60
N LYS A 89 6.33 -26.40 -18.48
CA LYS A 89 7.12 -27.64 -18.52
C LYS A 89 6.40 -28.78 -19.24
N LYS A 90 5.08 -28.90 -19.10
CA LYS A 90 4.30 -29.93 -19.81
C LYS A 90 4.18 -29.61 -21.30
N LEU A 91 3.89 -28.36 -21.64
CA LEU A 91 3.81 -27.92 -23.04
C LEU A 91 5.14 -28.13 -23.77
N ARG A 92 6.27 -27.73 -23.17
CA ARG A 92 7.62 -27.95 -23.72
C ARG A 92 7.92 -29.43 -23.99
N ARG A 93 7.48 -30.33 -23.09
CA ARG A 93 7.64 -31.78 -23.28
C ARG A 93 6.83 -32.27 -24.48
N LEU A 94 5.59 -31.81 -24.64
CA LEU A 94 4.72 -32.20 -25.74
C LEU A 94 5.15 -31.64 -27.09
N SER A 95 5.62 -30.38 -27.12
CA SER A 95 6.09 -29.73 -28.33
C SER A 95 7.56 -30.04 -28.65
N GLN A 96 8.26 -30.77 -27.77
CA GLN A 96 9.72 -30.97 -27.79
C GLN A 96 10.48 -29.63 -27.95
N ASP A 97 9.98 -28.58 -27.29
CA ASP A 97 10.55 -27.24 -27.37
C ASP A 97 11.53 -26.98 -26.22
N ASP A 98 12.79 -26.74 -26.57
CA ASP A 98 13.86 -26.36 -25.64
C ASP A 98 14.29 -24.89 -25.79
N LEU A 99 13.57 -24.11 -26.61
CA LEU A 99 13.87 -22.69 -26.80
C LEU A 99 13.59 -21.92 -25.51
N THR A 100 14.51 -21.02 -25.15
CA THR A 100 14.31 -20.14 -23.99
C THR A 100 13.19 -19.15 -24.28
N ASN A 101 12.34 -18.86 -23.29
CA ASN A 101 11.29 -17.86 -23.43
C ASN A 101 11.88 -16.50 -23.81
N GLN A 102 11.23 -15.80 -24.73
CA GLN A 102 11.61 -14.44 -25.07
C GLN A 102 11.46 -13.56 -23.83
N THR A 103 12.48 -12.74 -23.56
CA THR A 103 12.42 -11.80 -22.44
C THR A 103 11.51 -10.63 -22.83
N GLU A 104 10.27 -10.68 -22.35
CA GLU A 104 9.32 -9.58 -22.49
C GLU A 104 9.73 -8.42 -21.57
N VAL A 105 10.31 -7.37 -22.16
CA VAL A 105 10.68 -6.16 -21.41
C VAL A 105 9.44 -5.29 -21.24
N ILE A 106 8.85 -5.33 -20.05
CA ILE A 106 7.72 -4.44 -19.73
C ILE A 106 8.27 -3.01 -19.62
N SER A 107 8.03 -2.23 -20.66
CA SER A 107 8.52 -0.85 -20.73
C SER A 107 7.80 0.02 -19.70
N PRO A 108 8.52 0.89 -18.96
CA PRO A 108 7.89 1.82 -18.04
C PRO A 108 6.94 2.75 -18.82
N PRO A 109 5.80 3.14 -18.22
CA PRO A 109 4.86 4.03 -18.88
C PRO A 109 5.54 5.36 -19.20
N LYS A 110 5.27 5.91 -20.40
CA LYS A 110 5.71 7.25 -20.77
C LYS A 110 4.93 8.28 -19.96
N GLU A 111 5.61 9.05 -19.14
CA GLU A 111 5.02 10.01 -18.22
C GLU A 111 5.58 11.41 -18.44
N ASN A 112 4.86 12.42 -17.96
CA ASN A 112 5.31 13.81 -18.02
C ASN A 112 6.55 14.02 -17.13
N PHE A 113 7.40 14.99 -17.48
CA PHE A 113 8.59 15.35 -16.71
C PHE A 113 8.30 15.59 -15.22
N LEU A 114 7.19 16.28 -14.90
CA LEU A 114 6.80 16.52 -13.50
C LEU A 114 6.49 15.21 -12.74
N GLN A 115 5.86 14.26 -13.42
CA GLN A 115 5.56 12.94 -12.83
C GLN A 115 6.85 12.14 -12.62
N VAL A 116 7.80 12.23 -13.56
CA VAL A 116 9.13 11.62 -13.42
C VAL A 116 9.88 12.20 -12.22
N ALA A 117 9.82 13.51 -12.01
CA ALA A 117 10.42 14.15 -10.84
C ALA A 117 9.79 13.65 -9.52
N ILE A 118 8.47 13.48 -9.48
CA ILE A 118 7.75 12.92 -8.32
C ILE A 118 8.20 11.47 -8.04
N PHE A 119 8.36 10.65 -9.07
CA PHE A 119 8.87 9.28 -8.88
C PHE A 119 10.29 9.27 -8.34
N TYR A 120 11.16 10.15 -8.84
CA TYR A 120 12.53 10.24 -8.34
C TYR A 120 12.58 10.69 -6.88
N TYR A 121 11.78 11.70 -6.51
CA TYR A 121 11.64 12.14 -5.12
C TYR A 121 11.21 10.98 -4.21
N ALA A 122 10.16 10.25 -4.60
CA ALA A 122 9.63 9.17 -3.77
C ALA A 122 10.54 7.95 -3.72
N ASP A 123 11.33 7.68 -4.76
CA ASP A 123 12.36 6.65 -4.71
C ASP A 123 13.44 7.02 -3.68
N ILE A 124 13.91 8.27 -3.67
CA ILE A 124 14.88 8.74 -2.65
C ILE A 124 14.30 8.62 -1.25
N ILE A 125 13.09 9.13 -1.03
CA ILE A 125 12.45 9.15 0.30
C ILE A 125 12.00 7.75 0.75
N GLY A 126 11.54 6.91 -0.18
CA GLY A 126 11.01 5.58 0.09
C GLY A 126 12.04 4.46 0.15
N THR A 127 13.29 4.70 -0.27
CA THR A 127 14.37 3.70 -0.22
C THR A 127 15.17 3.78 1.09
N LEU A 128 16.17 2.90 1.22
CA LEU A 128 17.12 2.91 2.34
C LEU A 128 17.81 4.27 2.52
N VAL A 129 18.00 5.04 1.43
CA VAL A 129 18.56 6.39 1.47
C VAL A 129 17.69 7.30 2.34
N GLY A 130 16.38 7.29 2.12
CA GLY A 130 15.41 8.05 2.91
C GLY A 130 15.40 7.64 4.38
N ILE A 131 15.53 6.35 4.68
CA ILE A 131 15.64 5.86 6.07
C ILE A 131 16.91 6.40 6.75
N VAL A 132 18.06 6.34 6.06
CA VAL A 132 19.31 6.90 6.59
C VAL A 132 19.17 8.40 6.83
N PHE A 133 18.56 9.13 5.89
CA PHE A 133 18.28 10.56 6.05
C PHE A 133 17.39 10.85 7.26
N LEU A 134 16.29 10.11 7.44
CA LEU A 134 15.40 10.23 8.58
C LEU A 134 16.15 10.01 9.91
N VAL A 135 17.00 8.98 9.99
CA VAL A 135 17.82 8.71 11.17
C VAL A 135 18.77 9.87 11.47
N LEU A 136 19.42 10.43 10.45
CA LEU A 136 20.30 11.60 10.62
C LEU A 136 19.54 12.83 11.13
N VAL A 137 18.33 13.07 10.62
CA VAL A 137 17.47 14.16 11.11
C VAL A 137 17.10 13.95 12.57
N ILE A 138 16.74 12.73 12.98
CA ILE A 138 16.42 12.39 14.38
C ILE A 138 17.64 12.59 15.29
N ILE A 139 18.82 12.12 14.88
CA ILE A 139 20.07 12.31 15.63
C ILE A 139 20.37 13.80 15.81
N THR A 140 20.25 14.58 14.73
CA THR A 140 20.47 16.02 14.74
C THR A 140 19.49 16.72 15.69
N TRP A 141 18.20 16.35 15.63
CA TRP A 141 17.19 16.91 16.51
C TRP A 141 17.45 16.63 18.00
N VAL A 142 17.85 15.40 18.35
CA VAL A 142 18.24 15.02 19.71
C VAL A 142 19.48 15.81 20.15
N ALA A 143 20.49 15.93 19.28
CA ALA A 143 21.72 16.65 19.57
C ALA A 143 21.51 18.15 19.80
N VAL A 144 20.49 18.75 19.19
CA VAL A 144 20.09 20.14 19.39
C VAL A 144 19.27 20.34 20.68
N GLY A 145 18.70 19.27 21.25
CA GLY A 145 17.89 19.32 22.48
C GLY A 145 18.53 20.00 23.68
N PRO A 146 19.79 19.69 24.03
CA PRO A 146 20.51 20.35 25.12
C PRO A 146 20.62 21.88 24.96
N VAL A 147 20.79 22.38 23.73
CA VAL A 147 20.92 23.82 23.44
C VAL A 147 19.62 24.57 23.76
N PHE A 148 18.48 23.92 23.55
CA PHE A 148 17.16 24.47 23.81
C PHE A 148 16.57 24.04 25.16
N HIS A 149 17.36 23.41 26.02
CA HIS A 149 16.92 22.88 27.32
C HIS A 149 15.67 21.98 27.25
N PHE A 150 15.48 21.28 26.12
CA PHE A 150 14.29 20.44 25.88
C PHE A 150 12.95 21.19 26.12
N ASN A 151 12.90 22.49 25.80
CA ASN A 151 11.71 23.30 26.01
C ASN A 151 10.58 23.00 25.00
N ASN A 152 9.39 23.59 25.23
CA ASN A 152 8.24 23.40 24.34
C ASN A 152 8.53 23.83 22.89
N ASN A 153 9.39 24.83 22.67
CA ASN A 153 9.76 25.26 21.32
C ASN A 153 10.64 24.23 20.60
N TRP A 154 11.51 23.53 21.32
CA TRP A 154 12.32 22.43 20.77
C TRP A 154 11.44 21.26 20.31
N TRP A 155 10.44 20.91 21.12
CA TRP A 155 9.47 19.87 20.73
C TRP A 155 8.64 20.31 19.52
N LEU A 156 8.25 21.59 19.49
CA LEU A 156 7.38 22.10 18.43
C LEU A 156 8.13 22.25 17.09
N LEU A 157 9.44 22.52 17.13
CA LEU A 157 10.29 22.62 15.93
C LEU A 157 10.30 21.32 15.11
N ILE A 158 10.49 20.17 15.77
CA ILE A 158 10.45 18.88 15.05
C ILE A 158 9.05 18.57 14.55
N GLY A 159 8.03 18.94 15.31
CA GLY A 159 6.64 18.81 14.89
C GLY A 159 6.35 19.64 13.63
N THR A 160 6.86 20.87 13.53
CA THR A 160 6.68 21.72 12.35
C THR A 160 7.38 21.12 11.12
N TYR A 161 8.61 20.63 11.28
CA TYR A 161 9.29 19.93 10.18
C TYR A 161 8.53 18.69 9.73
N ALA A 162 8.18 17.82 10.69
CA ALA A 162 7.46 16.57 10.42
C ALA A 162 6.10 16.84 9.77
N GLY A 163 5.34 17.83 10.25
CA GLY A 163 4.05 18.19 9.67
C GLY A 163 4.16 18.69 8.23
N LEU A 164 5.12 19.58 7.93
CA LEU A 164 5.31 20.10 6.56
C LEU A 164 5.79 19.02 5.59
N VAL A 165 6.75 18.19 6.00
CA VAL A 165 7.26 17.09 5.16
C VAL A 165 6.19 16.01 4.98
N GLY A 166 5.55 15.58 6.07
CA GLY A 166 4.48 14.58 6.07
C GLY A 166 3.27 15.00 5.23
N LEU A 167 2.92 16.30 5.24
CA LEU A 167 1.91 16.87 4.34
C LEU A 167 2.29 16.65 2.88
N PHE A 168 3.50 17.08 2.48
CA PHE A 168 3.94 16.95 1.09
C PHE A 168 4.06 15.48 0.67
N ASP A 169 4.66 14.64 1.53
CA ASP A 169 4.82 13.20 1.32
C ASP A 169 3.47 12.51 1.14
N SER A 170 2.45 12.90 1.89
CA SER A 170 1.10 12.34 1.76
C SER A 170 0.51 12.52 0.36
N PHE A 171 0.71 13.69 -0.26
CA PHE A 171 0.25 13.92 -1.64
C PHE A 171 1.07 13.12 -2.64
N VAL A 172 2.40 13.12 -2.48
CA VAL A 172 3.32 12.36 -3.34
C VAL A 172 2.97 10.86 -3.31
N LEU A 173 2.89 10.28 -2.12
CA LEU A 173 2.58 8.87 -1.91
C LEU A 173 1.22 8.52 -2.51
N ARG A 174 0.22 9.39 -2.36
CA ARG A 174 -1.11 9.14 -2.93
C ARG A 174 -1.12 9.16 -4.44
N ASN A 175 -0.38 10.07 -5.06
CA ASN A 175 -0.22 10.09 -6.50
C ASN A 175 0.47 8.82 -7.01
N ILE A 176 1.54 8.39 -6.34
CA ILE A 176 2.30 7.20 -6.73
C ILE A 176 1.49 5.93 -6.56
N GLN A 177 0.77 5.77 -5.45
CA GLN A 177 -0.11 4.62 -5.23
C GLN A 177 -1.17 4.54 -6.34
N GLY A 178 -1.77 5.67 -6.74
CA GLY A 178 -2.72 5.71 -7.84
C GLY A 178 -2.11 5.27 -9.18
N LYS A 179 -0.91 5.74 -9.49
CA LYS A 179 -0.18 5.38 -10.72
C LYS A 179 0.23 3.90 -10.75
N VAL A 180 0.77 3.38 -9.66
CA VAL A 180 1.14 1.97 -9.53
C VAL A 180 -0.10 1.08 -9.68
N HIS A 181 -1.21 1.45 -9.04
CA HIS A 181 -2.46 0.69 -9.15
C HIS A 181 -3.00 0.64 -10.59
N GLN A 182 -2.98 1.78 -11.30
CA GLN A 182 -3.38 1.84 -12.72
C GLN A 182 -2.49 0.95 -13.59
N TYR A 183 -1.18 0.99 -13.37
CA TYR A 183 -0.22 0.17 -14.10
C TYR A 183 -0.46 -1.34 -13.88
N ILE A 184 -0.58 -1.76 -12.62
CA ILE A 184 -0.86 -3.16 -12.26
C ILE A 184 -2.18 -3.61 -12.90
N SER A 185 -3.24 -2.81 -12.79
CA SER A 185 -4.54 -3.15 -13.39
C SER A 185 -4.46 -3.32 -14.91
N SER A 186 -3.69 -2.46 -15.60
CA SER A 186 -3.46 -2.58 -17.05
C SER A 186 -2.72 -3.86 -17.42
N GLN A 187 -1.69 -4.25 -16.65
CA GLN A 187 -0.95 -5.49 -16.88
C GLN A 187 -1.82 -6.73 -16.63
N THR A 188 -2.62 -6.72 -15.56
CA THR A 188 -3.58 -7.79 -15.28
C THR A 188 -4.60 -7.96 -16.42
N GLN A 189 -5.13 -6.86 -16.96
CA GLN A 189 -6.03 -6.91 -18.12
C GLN A 189 -5.36 -7.45 -19.39
N PHE A 190 -4.07 -7.18 -19.58
CA PHE A 190 -3.32 -7.74 -20.69
C PHE A 190 -3.22 -9.27 -20.59
N VAL A 191 -2.90 -9.78 -19.40
CA VAL A 191 -2.89 -11.23 -19.12
C VAL A 191 -4.28 -11.83 -19.34
N GLU A 192 -5.33 -11.18 -18.84
CA GLU A 192 -6.72 -11.65 -19.04
C GLU A 192 -7.09 -11.77 -20.52
N LYS A 193 -6.75 -10.77 -21.35
CA LYS A 193 -7.00 -10.83 -22.79
C LYS A 193 -6.24 -11.98 -23.47
N GLY A 194 -4.98 -12.19 -23.08
CA GLY A 194 -4.19 -13.32 -23.56
C GLY A 194 -4.85 -14.66 -23.23
N ASP A 195 -5.32 -14.82 -22.00
CA ASP A 195 -6.03 -16.02 -21.55
C ASP A 195 -7.30 -16.24 -22.38
N VAL A 196 -8.14 -15.21 -22.52
CA VAL A 196 -9.36 -15.28 -23.33
C VAL A 196 -9.05 -15.69 -24.77
N GLY A 197 -7.97 -15.17 -25.36
CA GLY A 197 -7.51 -15.56 -26.69
C GLY A 197 -7.15 -17.05 -26.77
N LEU A 198 -6.41 -17.57 -25.79
CA LEU A 198 -6.05 -18.99 -25.70
C LEU A 198 -7.28 -19.90 -25.55
N PHE A 199 -8.20 -19.57 -24.65
CA PHE A 199 -9.43 -20.33 -24.46
C PHE A 199 -10.30 -20.34 -25.72
N THR A 200 -10.38 -19.20 -26.41
CA THR A 200 -11.11 -19.08 -27.68
C THR A 200 -10.46 -19.95 -28.77
N GLY A 201 -9.13 -19.89 -28.91
CA GLY A 201 -8.39 -20.68 -29.90
C GLY A 201 -8.51 -22.19 -29.66
N LEU A 202 -8.53 -22.61 -28.40
CA LEU A 202 -8.69 -24.01 -28.00
C LEU A 202 -10.17 -24.47 -27.94
N SER A 203 -11.12 -23.59 -28.29
CA SER A 203 -12.56 -23.86 -28.18
C SER A 203 -13.00 -24.36 -26.80
N MET A 204 -12.35 -23.87 -25.73
CA MET A 204 -12.65 -24.23 -24.35
C MET A 204 -13.57 -23.20 -23.68
N ALA A 205 -14.48 -23.69 -22.83
CA ALA A 205 -15.28 -22.79 -22.01
C ALA A 205 -14.40 -22.04 -21.00
N ILE A 206 -14.56 -20.72 -20.93
CA ILE A 206 -13.84 -19.88 -19.97
C ILE A 206 -14.47 -20.10 -18.58
N PRO A 207 -13.68 -20.37 -17.53
CA PRO A 207 -14.18 -20.43 -16.15
C PRO A 207 -14.95 -19.15 -15.78
N SER A 208 -16.03 -19.26 -15.01
CA SER A 208 -16.79 -18.09 -14.59
C SER A 208 -15.92 -17.17 -13.74
N ALA A 209 -15.72 -15.94 -14.21
CA ALA A 209 -14.98 -14.93 -13.46
C ALA A 209 -15.74 -14.57 -12.17
N SER A 210 -15.08 -14.74 -11.03
CA SER A 210 -15.54 -14.18 -9.78
C SER A 210 -15.54 -12.66 -9.91
N ARG A 211 -16.68 -12.03 -9.63
CA ARG A 211 -16.84 -10.58 -9.75
C ARG A 211 -16.94 -9.98 -8.36
N ALA A 212 -16.26 -8.86 -8.15
CA ALA A 212 -16.38 -8.10 -6.92
C ALA A 212 -17.85 -7.77 -6.64
N LYS A 213 -18.27 -7.93 -5.37
CA LYS A 213 -19.61 -7.54 -4.91
C LYS A 213 -19.87 -6.06 -5.23
N ARG A 214 -21.12 -5.70 -5.51
CA ARG A 214 -21.47 -4.29 -5.78
C ARG A 214 -20.99 -3.39 -4.63
N PRO A 215 -20.29 -2.29 -4.94
CA PRO A 215 -19.72 -1.45 -3.90
C PRO A 215 -20.82 -0.74 -3.12
N SER A 216 -20.65 -0.66 -1.80
CA SER A 216 -21.51 0.15 -0.93
C SER A 216 -21.37 1.64 -1.26
N LEU A 217 -22.30 2.47 -0.78
CA LEU A 217 -22.21 3.92 -0.96
C LEU A 217 -20.92 4.50 -0.37
N SER A 218 -20.50 4.03 0.81
CA SER A 218 -19.24 4.44 1.44
C SER A 218 -18.03 4.07 0.58
N GLN A 219 -18.00 2.86 0.02
CA GLN A 219 -16.93 2.44 -0.89
C GLN A 219 -16.91 3.28 -2.17
N ARG A 220 -18.07 3.66 -2.72
CA ARG A 220 -18.13 4.52 -3.90
C ARG A 220 -17.58 5.91 -3.63
N VAL A 221 -17.92 6.50 -2.49
CA VAL A 221 -17.38 7.80 -2.06
C VAL A 221 -15.89 7.69 -1.83
N SER A 222 -15.43 6.66 -1.12
CA SER A 222 -14.00 6.39 -0.88
C SER A 222 -13.23 6.31 -2.19
N ARG A 223 -13.68 5.47 -3.15
CA ARG A 223 -13.06 5.35 -4.48
C ARG A 223 -13.01 6.64 -5.28
N ARG A 224 -14.02 7.50 -5.14
CA ARG A 224 -14.02 8.83 -5.77
C ARG A 224 -12.99 9.74 -5.12
N MET A 225 -12.93 9.77 -3.80
CA MET A 225 -11.92 10.53 -3.06
C MET A 225 -10.51 10.05 -3.38
N ASP A 226 -10.34 8.73 -3.48
CA ASP A 226 -9.13 8.04 -3.89
C ASP A 226 -8.65 8.44 -5.28
N ALA A 227 -9.57 8.55 -6.24
CA ALA A 227 -9.27 8.99 -7.60
C ALA A 227 -8.89 10.48 -7.63
N VAL A 228 -9.63 11.33 -6.92
CA VAL A 228 -9.36 12.77 -6.87
C VAL A 228 -7.99 13.03 -6.24
N SER A 229 -7.72 12.43 -5.09
CA SER A 229 -6.51 12.63 -4.29
C SER A 229 -5.22 12.13 -4.95
N SER A 230 -5.31 11.18 -5.90
CA SER A 230 -4.16 10.64 -6.62
C SER A 230 -3.77 11.44 -7.87
N HIS A 231 -4.52 12.48 -8.24
CA HIS A 231 -4.17 13.32 -9.38
C HIS A 231 -2.90 14.14 -9.16
N LEU A 232 -2.14 14.35 -10.23
CA LEU A 232 -0.93 15.17 -10.25
C LEU A 232 -1.16 16.60 -9.73
N PHE A 233 -2.32 17.20 -10.04
CA PHE A 233 -2.69 18.52 -9.54
C PHE A 233 -2.78 18.58 -8.02
N MET A 234 -3.13 17.48 -7.35
CA MET A 234 -3.16 17.44 -5.89
C MET A 234 -1.76 17.52 -5.30
N VAL A 235 -0.74 16.95 -5.94
CA VAL A 235 0.67 17.09 -5.52
C VAL A 235 1.14 18.53 -5.64
N ILE A 236 0.78 19.21 -6.73
CA ILE A 236 1.09 20.63 -6.92
C ILE A 236 0.38 21.47 -5.85
N ALA A 237 -0.90 21.19 -5.59
CA ALA A 237 -1.65 21.87 -4.54
C ALA A 237 -1.02 21.65 -3.15
N GLY A 238 -0.58 20.43 -2.85
CA GLY A 238 0.15 20.09 -1.63
C GLY A 238 1.48 20.85 -1.49
N PHE A 239 2.24 20.94 -2.58
CA PHE A 239 3.47 21.73 -2.62
C PHE A 239 3.20 23.22 -2.35
N LEU A 240 2.23 23.81 -3.04
CA LEU A 240 1.83 25.21 -2.84
C LEU A 240 1.32 25.46 -1.42
N LEU A 241 0.57 24.52 -0.85
CA LEU A 241 0.09 24.61 0.52
C LEU A 241 1.26 24.57 1.52
N THR A 242 2.22 23.68 1.30
CA THR A 242 3.42 23.55 2.15
C THR A 242 4.25 24.84 2.12
N ILE A 243 4.49 25.40 0.93
CA ILE A 243 5.16 26.69 0.77
C ILE A 243 4.35 27.82 1.39
N GLY A 244 3.03 27.81 1.23
CA GLY A 244 2.12 28.79 1.84
C GLY A 244 2.21 28.80 3.37
N CYS A 245 2.20 27.62 4.00
CA CYS A 245 2.42 27.46 5.44
C CYS A 245 3.80 28.00 5.86
N LEU A 246 4.86 27.63 5.13
CA LEU A 246 6.22 28.09 5.41
C LEU A 246 6.35 29.62 5.32
N VAL A 247 5.77 30.24 4.29
CA VAL A 247 5.77 31.70 4.09
C VAL A 247 4.98 32.39 5.20
N ALA A 248 3.80 31.86 5.55
CA ALA A 248 2.99 32.41 6.64
C ALA A 248 3.74 32.35 7.99
N SER A 249 4.36 31.21 8.32
CA SER A 249 5.17 31.06 9.53
C SER A 249 6.37 31.99 9.55
N SER A 250 7.03 32.16 8.40
CA SER A 250 8.18 33.07 8.26
C SER A 250 7.78 34.54 8.42
N ALA A 251 6.64 34.95 7.84
CA ALA A 251 6.10 36.30 8.01
C ALA A 251 5.76 36.61 9.48
N MET A 252 5.32 35.58 10.23
CA MET A 252 5.06 35.65 11.66
C MET A 252 6.32 35.45 12.53
N LYS A 253 7.52 35.52 11.93
CA LYS A 253 8.83 35.39 12.58
C LYS A 253 8.97 34.13 13.43
N TRP A 254 8.35 33.03 13.01
CA TRP A 254 8.37 31.77 13.76
C TRP A 254 7.90 31.91 15.21
N SER A 255 6.97 32.84 15.47
CA SER A 255 6.22 32.89 16.72
C SER A 255 5.46 31.58 16.97
N LEU A 256 5.01 31.35 18.21
CA LEU A 256 4.21 30.16 18.56
C LEU A 256 3.05 29.93 17.57
N THR A 257 2.33 30.99 17.22
CA THR A 257 1.24 30.93 16.24
C THR A 257 1.74 30.59 14.83
N GLY A 258 2.85 31.19 14.40
CA GLY A 258 3.49 30.86 13.13
C GLY A 258 3.89 29.39 13.07
N GLN A 259 4.49 28.83 14.12
CA GLN A 259 4.89 27.42 14.14
C GLN A 259 3.68 26.47 14.17
N LEU A 260 2.60 26.83 14.87
CA LEU A 260 1.35 26.06 14.90
C LEU A 260 0.67 26.00 13.53
N ILE A 261 0.70 27.07 12.73
CA ILE A 261 0.16 27.09 11.36
C ILE A 261 0.88 26.08 10.45
N SER A 262 2.18 25.87 10.66
CA SER A 262 2.97 24.88 9.92
C SER A 262 3.02 23.51 10.57
N ASN A 263 2.30 23.30 11.67
CA ASN A 263 2.25 22.01 12.35
C ASN A 263 0.84 21.39 12.32
N VAL A 264 -0.17 22.12 12.80
CA VAL A 264 -1.51 21.56 13.04
C VAL A 264 -2.29 21.30 11.74
N PRO A 265 -2.48 22.28 10.82
CA PRO A 265 -3.15 22.00 9.55
C PRO A 265 -2.44 20.92 8.71
N PRO A 266 -1.11 20.94 8.56
CA PRO A 266 -0.39 19.88 7.87
C PRO A 266 -0.64 18.48 8.45
N SER A 267 -0.56 18.32 9.78
CA SER A 267 -0.80 17.03 10.46
C SER A 267 -2.24 16.49 10.27
N ILE A 268 -3.24 17.39 10.25
CA ILE A 268 -4.64 17.00 10.01
C ILE A 268 -4.82 16.47 8.59
N ILE A 269 -4.24 17.15 7.61
CA ILE A 269 -4.33 16.74 6.20
C ILE A 269 -3.55 15.45 5.98
N GLU A 270 -2.34 15.32 6.54
CA GLU A 270 -1.56 14.09 6.52
C GLU A 270 -2.40 12.91 7.07
N THR A 271 -3.01 13.07 8.23
CA THR A 271 -3.86 12.03 8.84
C THR A 271 -5.03 11.66 7.93
N PHE A 272 -5.69 12.64 7.29
CA PHE A 272 -6.76 12.39 6.35
C PHE A 272 -6.29 11.60 5.11
N PHE A 273 -5.14 11.98 4.53
CA PHE A 273 -4.56 11.27 3.40
C PHE A 273 -4.11 9.86 3.78
N MET A 274 -3.57 9.66 4.99
CA MET A 274 -3.21 8.34 5.49
C MET A 274 -4.43 7.41 5.56
N LEU A 275 -5.58 7.90 6.04
CA LEU A 275 -6.82 7.11 6.06
C LEU A 275 -7.28 6.72 4.64
N ILE A 276 -7.17 7.65 3.69
CA ILE A 276 -7.47 7.40 2.27
C ILE A 276 -6.48 6.39 1.67
N LEU A 277 -5.18 6.50 1.98
CA LEU A 277 -4.15 5.56 1.55
C LEU A 277 -4.48 4.14 2.03
N ILE A 278 -4.76 3.98 3.32
CA ILE A 278 -5.13 2.69 3.93
C ILE A 278 -6.41 2.14 3.30
N SER A 279 -7.47 2.94 3.19
CA SER A 279 -8.72 2.50 2.55
C SER A 279 -8.50 2.08 1.10
N GLY A 280 -7.68 2.84 0.36
CA GLY A 280 -7.35 2.55 -1.03
C GLY A 280 -6.52 1.30 -1.21
N GLN A 281 -5.57 1.02 -0.30
CA GLN A 281 -4.80 -0.22 -0.30
C GLN A 281 -5.71 -1.42 -0.03
N ASN A 282 -6.59 -1.34 0.96
CA ASN A 282 -7.54 -2.40 1.26
C ASN A 282 -8.45 -2.72 0.07
N ASP A 283 -8.97 -1.69 -0.61
CA ASP A 283 -9.81 -1.87 -1.81
C ASP A 283 -9.00 -2.45 -3.00
N ALA A 284 -7.76 -2.00 -3.18
CA ALA A 284 -6.86 -2.49 -4.22
C ALA A 284 -6.47 -3.96 -4.00
N GLU A 285 -6.15 -4.34 -2.77
CA GLU A 285 -5.80 -5.71 -2.39
C GLU A 285 -6.99 -6.66 -2.57
N ALA A 286 -8.19 -6.25 -2.13
CA ALA A 286 -9.41 -7.03 -2.34
C ALA A 286 -9.67 -7.28 -3.84
N SER A 287 -9.40 -6.29 -4.69
CA SER A 287 -9.54 -6.42 -6.15
C SER A 287 -8.45 -7.34 -6.72
N ALA A 288 -7.20 -7.17 -6.30
CA ALA A 288 -6.07 -8.00 -6.73
C ALA A 288 -6.26 -9.47 -6.37
N ARG A 289 -6.80 -9.78 -5.19
CA ARG A 289 -7.14 -11.17 -4.80
C ARG A 289 -8.14 -11.81 -5.74
N ILE A 290 -9.17 -11.09 -6.15
CA ILE A 290 -10.18 -11.59 -7.10
C ILE A 290 -9.53 -11.84 -8.46
N ASP A 291 -8.74 -10.89 -8.95
CA ASP A 291 -8.06 -11.00 -10.24
C ASP A 291 -7.10 -12.19 -10.28
N LEU A 292 -6.26 -12.34 -9.25
CA LEU A 292 -5.35 -13.49 -9.11
C LEU A 292 -6.10 -14.81 -8.98
N THR A 293 -7.24 -14.84 -8.30
CA THR A 293 -8.07 -16.05 -8.17
C THR A 293 -8.65 -16.45 -9.52
N ASN A 294 -9.08 -15.47 -10.31
CA ASN A 294 -9.57 -15.71 -11.67
C ASN A 294 -8.45 -16.22 -12.59
N ILE A 295 -7.24 -15.65 -12.50
CA ILE A 295 -6.06 -16.16 -13.22
C ILE A 295 -5.77 -17.60 -12.80
N TYR A 296 -5.73 -17.87 -11.49
CA TYR A 296 -5.50 -19.20 -10.95
C TYR A 296 -6.44 -20.25 -11.55
N TYR A 297 -7.75 -20.00 -11.57
CA TYR A 297 -8.71 -20.95 -12.13
C TYR A 297 -8.55 -21.15 -13.64
N ARG A 298 -8.19 -20.09 -14.39
CA ARG A 298 -7.87 -20.20 -15.82
C ARG A 298 -6.63 -21.06 -16.04
N ARG A 299 -5.55 -20.84 -15.30
CA ARG A 299 -4.33 -21.65 -15.38
C ARG A 299 -4.56 -23.10 -15.00
N GLN A 300 -5.31 -23.36 -13.92
CA GLN A 300 -5.65 -24.70 -13.51
C GLN A 300 -6.41 -25.46 -14.61
N ARG A 301 -7.33 -24.78 -15.33
CA ARG A 301 -8.06 -25.39 -16.44
C ARG A 301 -7.18 -25.67 -17.65
N LEU A 302 -6.29 -24.74 -18.01
CA LEU A 302 -5.30 -24.97 -19.09
C LEU A 302 -4.38 -26.15 -18.76
N LEU A 303 -3.96 -26.28 -17.49
CA LEU A 303 -3.13 -27.39 -17.05
C LEU A 303 -3.86 -28.74 -17.13
N SER A 304 -5.13 -28.79 -16.72
CA SER A 304 -5.96 -30.00 -16.85
C SER A 304 -6.16 -30.38 -18.32
N PHE A 305 -6.40 -29.42 -19.21
CA PHE A 305 -6.49 -29.69 -20.64
C PHE A 305 -5.19 -30.26 -21.20
N THR A 306 -4.05 -29.65 -20.86
CA THR A 306 -2.72 -30.09 -21.31
C THR A 306 -2.39 -31.50 -20.80
N GLN A 307 -2.85 -31.86 -19.60
CA GLN A 307 -2.70 -33.20 -19.04
C GLN A 307 -3.43 -34.26 -19.85
N HIS A 308 -4.70 -34.00 -20.18
CA HIS A 308 -5.46 -34.92 -21.00
C HIS A 308 -4.89 -35.03 -22.42
N ALA A 309 -4.38 -33.93 -22.97
CA ALA A 309 -3.69 -33.96 -24.27
C ALA A 309 -2.41 -34.80 -24.22
N SER A 310 -1.61 -34.71 -23.14
CA SER A 310 -0.41 -35.55 -22.99
C SER A 310 -0.73 -37.03 -22.91
N GLU A 311 -1.73 -37.42 -22.11
CA GLU A 311 -2.14 -38.82 -21.94
C GLU A 311 -2.61 -39.40 -23.29
N PHE A 312 -3.41 -38.63 -24.05
CA PHE A 312 -3.87 -39.05 -25.37
C PHE A 312 -2.73 -39.28 -26.37
N CYS A 313 -1.70 -38.42 -26.36
CA CYS A 313 -0.54 -38.59 -27.24
C CYS A 313 0.29 -39.82 -26.86
N GLU A 314 0.53 -40.07 -25.57
CA GLU A 314 1.27 -41.23 -25.09
C GLU A 314 0.55 -42.55 -25.45
N ASP A 315 -0.77 -42.61 -25.28
CA ASP A 315 -1.58 -43.78 -25.65
C ASP A 315 -1.54 -44.06 -27.16
N GLN A 316 -1.51 -43.00 -27.99
CA GLN A 316 -1.44 -43.12 -29.43
C GLN A 316 -0.06 -43.62 -29.92
N GLU A 317 1.03 -43.17 -29.29
CA GLU A 317 2.39 -43.69 -29.56
C GLU A 317 2.51 -45.18 -29.22
N LEU A 318 2.03 -45.59 -28.04
CA LEU A 318 2.02 -46.99 -27.61
C LEU A 318 1.21 -47.90 -28.55
N SER A 319 0.07 -47.42 -29.04
CA SER A 319 -0.75 -48.17 -30.01
C SER A 319 -0.05 -48.30 -31.37
N ASN A 320 0.68 -47.29 -31.83
CA ASN A 320 1.42 -47.35 -33.09
C ASN A 320 2.61 -48.31 -32.99
N ASP A 321 3.37 -48.27 -31.88
CA ASP A 321 4.50 -49.18 -31.67
C ASP A 321 4.05 -50.65 -31.57
N ALA A 322 2.93 -50.91 -30.90
CA ALA A 322 2.35 -52.26 -30.85
C ALA A 322 1.91 -52.77 -32.23
N ALA A 323 1.41 -51.90 -33.10
CA ALA A 323 1.02 -52.27 -34.47
C ALA A 323 2.23 -52.53 -35.38
N VAL A 324 3.33 -51.79 -35.20
CA VAL A 324 4.59 -51.99 -35.95
C VAL A 324 5.29 -53.27 -35.51
N THR A 325 5.23 -53.64 -34.23
CA THR A 325 5.89 -54.85 -33.70
C THR A 325 5.14 -56.14 -34.05
N ALA A 326 3.88 -56.04 -34.51
CA ALA A 326 3.04 -57.17 -34.91
C ALA A 326 3.14 -57.52 -36.41
N GLN A 327 3.93 -56.77 -37.19
CA GLN A 327 4.29 -57.05 -38.59
C GLN A 327 5.68 -57.68 -38.69
#